data_AF-A0A0K0D0Q7-F1
#
_entry.id   AF-A0A0K0D0Q7-F1
#
_cell.length_a   1.000
_cell.length_b   1.000
_cell.length_c   1.000
_cell.angle_alpha   90.00
_cell.angle_beta   90.00
_cell.angle_gamma   90.00
#
_symmetry.space_group_name_H-M   'P 1'
#
loop_
_entity.id
_entity.type
_entity.pdbx_description
1 polymer ?
#
loop_
_entity_poly.entity_id
_entity_poly.type
_entity_poly.pdbx_seq_one_letter_code
_entity_poly.pdbx_strand_id
1 'polypeptide(L)'
;MPKLLNRWSGKYCAQIRGVAMVQRLAPSHAIAFVSKVETPVTDLGPMRYYRYIDDYFVLCSTQKEMDKCFELLNEQSEHIKFTGEKPKKIGFHS
;
A
#
# COMPACT_ATOMS: atom_id res chain seq x y z
N MET A 1 -9.13 -16.27 13.54
CA MET A 1 -9.95 -16.15 12.30
C MET A 1 -9.91 -17.48 11.56
N PRO A 2 -11.04 -17.98 11.02
CA PRO A 2 -11.04 -19.22 10.23
C PRO A 2 -10.14 -19.06 9.00
N LYS A 3 -9.24 -20.02 8.76
CA LYS A 3 -8.40 -20.06 7.56
C LYS A 3 -9.29 -20.35 6.36
N LEU A 4 -9.28 -19.45 5.38
CA LEU A 4 -9.94 -19.71 4.12
C LEU A 4 -9.14 -20.74 3.32
N LEU A 5 -9.85 -21.77 2.89
CA LEU A 5 -9.37 -22.82 2.01
C LEU A 5 -9.84 -22.48 0.60
N ASN A 6 -8.88 -22.20 -0.30
CA ASN A 6 -9.16 -22.03 -1.71
C ASN A 6 -8.89 -23.36 -2.43
N ARG A 7 -9.78 -23.75 -3.33
CA ARG A 7 -9.61 -24.97 -4.13
C ARG A 7 -8.88 -24.63 -5.43
N TRP A 8 -7.74 -25.28 -5.66
CA TRP A 8 -6.96 -25.17 -6.89
C TRP A 8 -6.51 -26.55 -7.36
N SER A 9 -6.80 -26.91 -8.62
CA SER A 9 -6.48 -28.22 -9.20
C SER A 9 -6.89 -29.41 -8.30
N GLY A 10 -8.10 -29.33 -7.73
CA GLY A 10 -8.65 -30.36 -6.83
C GLY A 10 -8.01 -30.42 -5.43
N LYS A 11 -6.97 -29.63 -5.14
CA LYS A 11 -6.34 -29.54 -3.82
C LYS A 11 -6.84 -28.31 -3.08
N TYR A 12 -6.91 -28.42 -1.76
CA TYR A 12 -7.24 -27.31 -0.88
C TYR A 12 -5.97 -26.62 -0.39
N CYS A 13 -5.85 -25.33 -0.68
CA CYS A 13 -4.75 -24.49 -0.26
C CYS A 13 -5.25 -23.51 0.81
N ALA A 14 -4.59 -23.48 1.98
CA ALA A 14 -4.87 -22.49 3.00
C ALA A 14 -4.08 -21.21 2.72
N GLN A 15 -4.71 -20.05 2.91
CA GLN A 15 -3.95 -18.80 2.96
C GLN A 15 -3.19 -18.69 4.29
N ILE A 16 -1.87 -18.56 4.19
CA ILE A 16 -0.96 -18.56 5.34
C ILE A 16 -0.71 -17.12 5.84
N ARG A 17 -0.68 -16.13 4.93
CA ARG A 17 -0.43 -14.72 5.25
C ARG A 17 -1.27 -13.81 4.35
N GLY A 18 -1.66 -12.65 4.89
CA GLY A 18 -2.55 -11.71 4.21
C GLY A 18 -4.03 -12.11 4.31
N VAL A 19 -4.91 -11.26 3.79
CA VAL A 19 -6.35 -11.48 3.76
C VAL A 19 -6.74 -12.09 2.41
N ALA A 20 -7.76 -12.96 2.37
CA ALA A 20 -8.11 -13.60 1.11
C ALA A 20 -8.84 -12.60 0.24
N MET A 21 -8.38 -12.41 -0.99
CA MET A 21 -8.96 -11.42 -1.92
C MET A 21 -10.47 -11.58 -2.11
N VAL A 22 -10.98 -12.81 -2.00
CA VAL A 22 -12.41 -13.16 -2.16
C VAL A 22 -13.25 -12.79 -0.91
N GLN A 23 -12.63 -12.43 0.21
CA GLN A 23 -13.37 -11.96 1.38
C GLN A 23 -13.96 -10.59 1.14
N ARG A 24 -15.26 -10.45 1.42
CA ARG A 24 -15.97 -9.16 1.35
C ARG A 24 -15.35 -8.08 2.25
N LEU A 25 -14.70 -8.49 3.33
CA LEU A 25 -13.98 -7.59 4.24
C LEU A 25 -12.50 -7.43 3.89
N ALA A 26 -11.97 -8.09 2.86
CA ALA A 26 -10.57 -7.92 2.48
C ALA A 26 -10.20 -6.46 2.19
N PRO A 27 -11.02 -5.68 1.45
CA PRO A 27 -10.72 -4.28 1.21
C PRO A 27 -10.71 -3.45 2.49
N SER A 28 -11.64 -3.70 3.44
CA SER A 28 -11.69 -2.95 4.69
C SER A 28 -10.49 -3.26 5.60
N HIS A 29 -10.05 -4.52 5.64
CA HIS A 29 -8.85 -4.90 6.38
C HIS A 29 -7.59 -4.32 5.73
N ALA A 30 -7.51 -4.32 4.40
CA ALA A 30 -6.42 -3.68 3.67
C ALA A 30 -6.36 -2.19 4.01
N ILE A 31 -7.49 -1.47 3.91
CA ILE A 31 -7.58 -0.04 4.26
C ILE A 31 -7.12 0.22 5.70
N ALA A 32 -7.58 -0.58 6.67
CA ALA A 32 -7.20 -0.40 8.08
C ALA A 32 -5.70 -0.64 8.31
N PHE A 33 -5.16 -1.72 7.73
CA PHE A 33 -3.74 -2.03 7.82
C PHE A 33 -2.87 -0.94 7.18
N VAL A 34 -3.25 -0.53 5.98
CA VAL A 34 -2.56 0.48 5.18
C VAL A 34 -2.62 1.85 5.89
N SER A 35 -3.75 2.21 6.51
CA SER A 35 -3.85 3.45 7.31
C SER A 35 -2.89 3.49 8.51
N LYS A 36 -2.56 2.33 9.10
CA LYS A 36 -1.54 2.24 10.16
C LYS A 36 -0.13 2.48 9.62
N VAL A 37 0.16 1.98 8.42
CA VAL A 37 1.45 2.18 7.73
C VAL A 37 1.64 3.65 7.33
N GLU A 38 0.56 4.37 7.09
CA GLU A 38 0.60 5.76 6.59
C GLU A 38 0.70 6.83 7.67
N THR A 39 0.41 6.47 8.92
CA THR A 39 0.43 7.41 10.04
C THR A 39 1.70 8.28 10.06
N PRO A 40 2.93 7.73 9.98
CA PRO A 40 4.15 8.55 10.00
C PRO A 40 4.35 9.45 8.78
N VAL A 41 3.74 9.10 7.63
CA VAL A 41 3.86 9.90 6.39
C VAL A 41 2.83 11.03 6.40
N THR A 42 1.67 10.80 6.98
CA THR A 42 0.66 11.86 7.18
C THR A 42 1.18 12.93 8.14
N ASP A 43 1.93 12.53 9.18
CA ASP A 43 2.58 13.46 10.12
C ASP A 43 3.66 14.35 9.47
N LEU A 44 4.29 13.90 8.37
CA LEU A 44 5.23 14.73 7.61
C LEU A 44 4.54 15.84 6.80
N GLY A 45 3.23 15.77 6.59
CA GLY A 45 2.45 16.80 5.91
C GLY A 45 2.80 16.99 4.43
N PRO A 46 2.66 15.95 3.56
CA PRO A 46 2.80 16.13 2.12
C PRO A 46 1.75 17.12 1.57
N MET A 47 2.09 17.85 0.50
CA MET A 47 1.20 18.84 -0.12
C MET A 47 -0.11 18.21 -0.64
N ARG A 48 -0.03 17.01 -1.23
CA ARG A 48 -1.20 16.20 -1.59
C ARG A 48 -0.92 14.74 -1.33
N TYR A 49 -1.97 14.05 -0.91
CA TYR A 49 -1.93 12.64 -0.61
C TYR A 49 -3.24 12.00 -1.06
N TYR A 50 -3.19 11.15 -2.08
CA TYR A 50 -4.32 10.32 -2.50
C TYR A 50 -3.96 8.85 -2.41
N ARG A 51 -4.94 8.04 -2.05
CA ARG A 51 -4.78 6.61 -1.85
C ARG A 51 -5.94 5.85 -2.46
N TYR A 52 -5.61 4.78 -3.17
CA TYR A 52 -6.56 3.78 -3.62
C TYR A 52 -6.10 2.39 -3.17
N ILE A 53 -6.62 1.92 -2.03
CA ILE A 53 -6.28 0.64 -1.36
C ILE A 53 -4.76 0.39 -1.21
N ASP A 54 -4.08 -0.03 -2.26
CA ASP A 54 -2.65 -0.34 -2.35
C ASP A 54 -1.83 0.68 -3.19
N ASP A 55 -2.48 1.56 -3.94
CA ASP A 55 -1.84 2.60 -4.75
C ASP A 55 -1.82 3.96 -4.02
N TYR A 56 -0.69 4.66 -4.16
CA TYR A 56 -0.41 5.92 -3.49
C TYR A 56 0.00 6.99 -4.50
N PHE A 57 -0.60 8.17 -4.39
CA PHE A 57 -0.15 9.36 -5.09
C PHE A 57 0.23 10.42 -4.06
N VAL A 58 1.53 10.68 -3.93
CA VAL A 58 2.08 11.63 -2.96
C VAL A 58 2.74 12.78 -3.70
N LEU A 59 2.38 14.00 -3.32
CA LEU A 59 3.00 15.23 -3.80
C LEU A 59 3.67 15.94 -2.62
N CYS A 60 4.97 16.18 -2.72
CA CYS A 60 5.76 16.93 -1.74
C CYS A 60 6.36 18.19 -2.38
N SER A 61 6.73 19.17 -1.55
CA SER A 61 7.33 20.43 -2.02
C SER A 61 8.75 20.20 -2.56
N THR A 62 9.47 19.23 -2.00
CA THR A 62 10.83 18.89 -2.42
C THR A 62 11.01 17.39 -2.67
N GLN A 63 11.97 17.06 -3.53
CA GLN A 63 12.39 15.67 -3.76
C GLN A 63 12.88 15.01 -2.47
N LYS A 64 13.56 15.75 -1.59
CA LYS A 64 14.08 15.26 -0.31
C LYS A 64 12.95 14.85 0.65
N GLU A 65 11.87 15.62 0.71
CA GLU A 65 10.67 15.25 1.48
C GLU A 65 10.01 14.00 0.89
N MET A 66 9.93 13.90 -0.44
CA MET A 66 9.39 12.71 -1.10
C MET A 66 10.24 11.47 -0.81
N ASP A 67 11.56 11.55 -0.94
CA ASP A 67 12.47 10.43 -0.65
C ASP A 67 12.34 9.99 0.82
N LYS A 68 12.23 10.95 1.76
CA LYS A 68 11.99 10.66 3.18
C LYS A 68 10.64 9.97 3.41
N CYS A 69 9.57 10.41 2.74
CA CYS A 69 8.27 9.74 2.82
C CYS A 69 8.36 8.29 2.30
N PHE A 70 9.09 8.08 1.21
CA PHE A 70 9.27 6.76 0.60
C PHE A 70 10.08 5.80 1.48
N GLU A 71 11.13 6.31 2.15
CA GLU A 71 11.90 5.57 3.14
C GLU A 71 11.01 5.15 4.33
N LEU A 72 10.27 6.10 4.92
CA LEU A 72 9.39 5.81 6.06
C LEU A 72 8.32 4.78 5.74
N LEU A 73 7.69 4.84 4.56
CA LEU A 73 6.71 3.84 4.12
C LEU A 73 7.32 2.44 4.06
N ASN A 74 8.54 2.33 3.53
CA ASN A 74 9.25 1.06 3.38
C ASN A 74 9.83 0.52 4.69
N GLU A 75 10.02 1.37 5.70
CA GLU A 75 10.44 0.98 7.04
C GLU A 75 9.30 0.40 7.90
N GLN A 76 8.04 0.73 7.61
CA GLN A 76 6.90 0.28 8.43
C GLN A 76 6.68 -1.23 8.42
N SER A 77 7.20 -1.93 7.41
CA SER A 77 6.99 -3.37 7.26
C SER A 77 8.23 -4.05 6.68
N GLU A 78 8.62 -5.15 7.31
CA GLU A 78 9.63 -6.05 6.76
C GLU A 78 9.11 -6.79 5.52
N HIS A 79 7.80 -6.99 5.44
CA HIS A 79 7.18 -7.89 4.46
C HIS A 79 6.48 -7.18 3.30
N ILE A 80 6.29 -5.87 3.40
CA ILE A 80 5.64 -5.05 2.36
C ILE A 80 6.64 -3.98 1.96
N LYS A 81 6.93 -3.93 0.67
CA LYS A 81 7.83 -2.94 0.07
C LYS A 81 7.06 -2.18 -0.99
N PHE A 82 7.13 -0.86 -0.91
CA PHE A 82 6.53 0.05 -1.85
C PHE A 82 7.49 0.29 -3.01
N THR A 83 6.94 0.27 -4.22
CA THR A 83 7.65 0.65 -5.44
C THR A 83 7.12 2.00 -5.89
N GLY A 84 8.02 2.92 -6.23
CA GLY A 84 7.65 4.26 -6.68
C GLY A 84 7.99 4.47 -8.14
N GLU A 85 7.08 5.09 -8.89
CA GLU A 85 7.36 5.62 -10.22
C GLU A 85 7.59 7.13 -10.13
N LYS A 86 8.66 7.62 -10.78
CA LYS A 86 8.88 9.07 -10.93
C LYS A 86 8.22 9.54 -12.22
N PRO A 87 7.53 10.69 -12.23
CA PRO A 87 6.95 11.22 -13.45
C PRO A 87 8.04 11.41 -14.51
N LYS A 88 7.78 10.92 -15.72
CA LYS A 88 8.67 11.16 -16.87
C LYS A 88 8.61 12.65 -17.22
N LYS A 89 9.72 13.22 -17.72
CA LYS A 89 9.83 14.66 -18.08
C LYS A 89 8.79 15.14 -19.12
N ILE A 90 8.12 14.21 -19.78
CA ILE A 90 7.00 14.48 -20.68
C ILE A 90 5.78 14.43 -19.78
N GLY A 91 5.22 15.61 -19.47
CA GLY A 91 4.17 15.79 -18.48
C GLY A 91 2.97 14.86 -18.70
N PHE A 92 2.15 14.74 -17.66
CA PHE A 92 0.88 14.02 -17.71
C PHE A 92 0.02 14.62 -18.84
N HIS A 93 -0.03 13.95 -19.99
CA HIS A 93 -1.07 14.21 -20.97
C HIS A 93 -2.36 13.63 -20.42
N SER A 94 -3.16 14.52 -19.85
CA SER A 94 -4.61 14.37 -19.67
C SER A 94 -5.31 14.18 -21.00
#